data_AF-A0A7C4Q4V9-F1
#
_entry.id   AF-A0A7C4Q4V9-F1
#
_cell.length_a   1.000
_cell.length_b   1.000
_cell.length_c   1.000
_cell.angle_alpha   90.00
_cell.angle_beta   90.00
_cell.angle_gamma   90.00
#
_symmetry.space_group_name_H-M   'P 1'
#
loop_
_entity.id
_entity.type
_entity.pdbx_description
1 polymer ?
#
loop_
_entity_poly.entity_id
_entity_poly.type
_entity_poly.pdbx_seq_one_letter_code
_entity_poly.pdbx_strand_id
1 'polypeptide(L)' 'MKMELTHRERQIMELLCEGKTHHQIALDLKISPKTVESYLTRLYRKLGVHNRSSAVAVYCVEMNRKEF' A
#
# COMPACT_ATOMS: atom_id res chain seq x y z
N MET A 1 -2.71 14.85 -8.55
CA MET A 1 -2.52 13.39 -8.72
C MET A 1 -3.64 12.71 -7.96
N LYS A 2 -4.49 11.93 -8.63
CA LYS A 2 -5.47 11.06 -7.94
C LYS A 2 -4.89 9.65 -8.01
N MET A 3 -4.39 9.14 -6.88
CA MET A 3 -4.03 7.74 -6.79
C MET A 3 -5.33 6.90 -6.80
N GLU A 4 -5.75 6.48 -7.99
CA GLU A 4 -6.80 5.47 -8.14
C GLU A 4 -6.23 4.09 -7.80
N LEU A 5 -6.12 3.86 -6.50
CA LEU A 5 -5.85 2.54 -5.95
C LEU A 5 -7.13 1.72 -6.01
N THR A 6 -7.02 0.51 -6.54
CA THR A 6 -8.05 -0.50 -6.42
C THR A 6 -8.27 -0.84 -4.94
N HIS A 7 -9.41 -1.45 -4.63
CA HIS A 7 -9.77 -1.78 -3.25
C HIS A 7 -8.68 -2.61 -2.55
N ARG A 8 -8.12 -3.62 -3.24
CA ARG A 8 -7.01 -4.43 -2.72
C ARG A 8 -5.71 -3.64 -2.51
N GLU A 9 -5.36 -2.75 -3.44
CA GLU A 9 -4.17 -1.90 -3.29
C GLU A 9 -4.31 -0.98 -2.08
N ARG A 10 -5.52 -0.46 -1.82
CA ARG A 10 -5.81 0.33 -0.63
C ARG A 10 -5.64 -0.47 0.64
N GLN A 11 -6.28 -1.65 0.74
CA GLN A 11 -6.16 -2.52 1.92
C GLN A 11 -4.70 -2.87 2.22
N ILE A 12 -3.91 -3.20 1.19
CA ILE A 12 -2.48 -3.47 1.36
C ILE A 12 -1.76 -2.24 1.93
N MET A 13 -2.03 -1.04 1.41
CA MET A 13 -1.41 0.20 1.92
C MET A 13 -1.85 0.56 3.34
N GLU A 14 -3.12 0.34 3.70
CA GLU A 14 -3.62 0.55 5.06
C GLU A 14 -2.87 -0.35 6.05
N LEU A 15 -2.81 -1.66 5.77
CA LEU A 15 -2.09 -2.62 6.60
C LEU A 15 -0.57 -2.31 6.65
N LEU A 16 0.00 -1.80 5.56
CA LEU A 16 1.40 -1.36 5.51
C LEU A 16 1.65 -0.16 6.43
N CYS A 17 0.69 0.79 6.48
CA CYS A 17 0.71 1.99 7.33
C CYS A 17 0.52 1.64 8.81
N GLU A 18 -0.26 0.60 9.11
CA GLU A 18 -0.35 0.02 10.46
C GLU A 18 0.98 -0.64 10.92
N GLY A 19 1.98 -0.71 10.05
CA GLY A 19 3.27 -1.30 10.36
C GLY A 19 3.35 -2.80 10.12
N LYS A 20 2.30 -3.45 9.61
CA LYS A 20 2.28 -4.89 9.35
C LYS A 20 3.33 -5.30 8.31
N THR A 21 3.89 -6.49 8.50
CA THR A 21 4.87 -7.08 7.56
C THR A 21 4.15 -7.69 6.34
N HIS A 22 4.88 -7.90 5.24
CA HIS A 22 4.28 -8.54 4.04
C HIS A 22 3.64 -9.90 4.34
N HIS A 23 4.21 -10.66 5.28
CA HIS A 23 3.64 -11.93 5.75
C HIS A 23 2.33 -11.74 6.52
N GLN A 24 2.26 -10.74 7.40
CA GLN A 24 1.03 -10.44 8.13
C GLN A 24 -0.07 -9.93 7.18
N ILE A 25 0.28 -9.07 6.23
CA ILE A 25 -0.65 -8.59 5.18
C ILE A 25 -1.18 -9.76 4.35
N ALA A 26 -0.30 -10.70 3.99
CA ALA A 26 -0.67 -11.90 3.27
C ALA A 26 -1.68 -12.76 4.05
N LEU A 27 -1.47 -12.93 5.35
CA LEU A 27 -2.39 -13.65 6.25
C LEU A 27 -3.74 -12.93 6.38
N ASP A 28 -3.72 -11.62 6.60
CA ASP A 28 -4.91 -10.78 6.79
C ASP A 28 -5.81 -10.80 5.54
N LEU A 29 -5.19 -10.70 4.36
CA LEU A 29 -5.88 -10.71 3.07
C LEU A 29 -6.09 -12.12 2.49
N LYS A 30 -5.66 -13.18 3.19
CA LYS A 30 -5.72 -14.58 2.74
C LYS A 30 -5.11 -14.79 1.35
N ILE A 31 -3.97 -14.17 1.08
CA ILE A 31 -3.20 -14.29 -0.17
C ILE A 31 -1.76 -14.73 0.12
N SER A 32 -1.02 -15.13 -0.91
CA SER A 32 0.40 -15.47 -0.75
C SER A 32 1.26 -14.22 -0.56
N PRO A 33 2.36 -14.27 0.21
CA PRO A 33 3.29 -13.14 0.36
C PRO A 33 3.87 -12.68 -0.99
N LYS A 34 4.07 -13.62 -1.93
CA LYS A 34 4.48 -13.32 -3.32
C LYS A 34 3.44 -12.49 -4.07
N THR A 35 2.16 -12.69 -3.79
CA THR A 35 1.07 -11.87 -4.34
C THR A 35 1.11 -10.47 -3.76
N VAL A 36 1.37 -10.32 -2.46
CA VAL A 36 1.57 -9.02 -1.80
C VAL A 36 2.73 -8.26 -2.43
N GLU A 37 3.88 -8.90 -2.65
CA GLU A 37 5.03 -8.29 -3.34
C GLU A 37 4.67 -7.81 -4.74
N SER A 38 3.89 -8.60 -5.50
CA SER A 38 3.45 -8.20 -6.84
C SER A 38 2.53 -6.97 -6.81
N TYR A 39 1.61 -6.92 -5.84
CA TYR A 39 0.78 -5.73 -5.61
C TYR A 39 1.62 -4.52 -5.20
N LEU A 40 2.56 -4.69 -4.26
CA LEU A 40 3.46 -3.62 -3.82
C LEU A 40 4.32 -3.09 -4.96
N THR A 41 4.82 -3.96 -5.84
CA THR A 41 5.61 -3.54 -7.01
C THR A 41 4.79 -2.64 -7.95
N ARG A 42 3.52 -3.02 -8.20
CA ARG A 42 2.59 -2.22 -9.01
C ARG A 42 2.23 -0.90 -8.32
N LEU A 43 2.00 -0.94 -7.01
CA LEU A 43 1.77 0.23 -6.17
C LEU A 43 2.96 1.18 -6.22
N TYR A 44 4.17 0.71 -5.96
CA TYR A 44 5.41 1.50 -6.02
C TYR A 44 5.57 2.19 -7.36
N ARG A 45 5.32 1.48 -8.46
CA ARG A 45 5.35 2.05 -9.80
C ARG A 45 4.24 3.09 -10.05
N LYS A 46 3.02 2.87 -9.54
CA LYS A 46 1.92 3.86 -9.62
C LYS A 46 2.18 5.10 -8.78
N LEU A 47 2.77 4.92 -7.60
CA LEU A 47 3.08 5.97 -6.63
C LEU A 47 4.37 6.73 -7.01
N GLY A 48 5.18 6.18 -7.91
CA GLY A 48 6.50 6.73 -8.26
C GLY A 48 7.52 6.63 -7.13
N VAL A 49 7.39 5.62 -6.26
CA VAL A 49 8.25 5.42 -5.09
C VAL A 49 9.00 4.10 -5.20
N HIS A 50 10.16 4.02 -4.54
CA HIS A 50 11.01 2.81 -4.56
C HIS A 50 11.11 2.11 -3.21
N ASN A 51 10.63 2.75 -2.14
CA ASN A 51 10.80 2.28 -0.76
C ASN A 51 9.47 2.20 -0.02
N ARG A 52 9.35 1.21 0.87
CA ARG A 52 8.20 1.05 1.79
C ARG A 52 7.87 2.35 2.51
N SER A 53 8.87 3.00 3.10
CA SER A 53 8.69 4.23 3.87
C SER A 53 8.17 5.38 3.01
N SER A 54 8.67 5.50 1.77
CA SER A 54 8.19 6.50 0.81
C SER A 54 6.75 6.22 0.41
N ALA A 55 6.38 4.96 0.18
CA ALA A 55 5.00 4.58 -0.13
C ALA A 55 4.04 4.92 1.01
N VAL A 56 4.42 4.61 2.25
CA VAL A 56 3.65 4.95 3.46
C VAL A 56 3.54 6.46 3.64
N ALA A 57 4.64 7.21 3.46
CA ALA A 57 4.64 8.66 3.58
C ALA A 57 3.71 9.31 2.55
N VAL A 58 3.81 8.90 1.28
CA VAL A 58 2.95 9.40 0.20
C VAL A 58 1.48 9.06 0.47
N TYR A 59 1.20 7.82 0.87
CA TYR A 59 -0.17 7.39 1.18
C TYR A 59 -0.77 8.15 2.38
N CYS A 60 0.00 8.33 3.45
CA CYS A 60 -0.42 9.05 4.64
C CYS A 60 -0.69 10.54 4.34
N VAL A 61 0.16 11.18 3.53
CA VAL A 61 -0.04 12.55 3.07
C VAL A 61 -1.31 12.68 2.21
N GLU A 62 -1.57 11.72 1.32
CA GLU A 62 -2.74 11.75 0.44
C GLU A 62 -4.05 11.45 1.20
N MET A 63 -4.02 10.60 2.24
CA MET A 63 -5.16 10.35 3.14
C MET A 63 -5.53 11.59 3.96
N ASN A 64 -4.55 12.32 4.49
CA ASN A 64 -4.77 13.59 5.20
C ASN A 64 -5.42 14.65 4.29
N ARG A 65 -5.17 14.58 2.98
CA ARG A 65 -5.67 15.56 2.01
C ARG A 65 -7.13 15.33 1.60
N LYS A 66 -7.74 14.20 1.99
CA LYS A 66 -9.15 13.87 1.70
C LYS A 66 -10.12 14.26 2.82
N GLU A 67 -9.64 14.78 3.95
CA GLU A 67 -10.49 15.24 5.06
C GLU A 67 -10.82 16.74 5.03
N PHE A 68 -10.59 17.44 3.91
CA PHE A 68 -11.00 18.84 3.71
C PHE A 68 -11.73 19.04 2.38
#